data_AF-A0A643EYU7-F1
#
_entry.id   AF-A0A643EYU7-F1
#
_cell.length_a   1.000
_cell.length_b   1.000
_cell.length_c   1.000
_cell.angle_alpha   90.00
_cell.angle_beta   90.00
_cell.angle_gamma   90.00
#
_symmetry.space_group_name_H-M   'P 1'
#
loop_
_entity.id
_entity.type
_entity.pdbx_description
1 polymer ?
#
loop_
_entity_poly.entity_id
_entity_poly.type
_entity_poly.pdbx_seq_one_letter_code
_entity_poly.pdbx_strand_id
1 'polypeptide(L)'
;MRKLTLKAASLSVDDEGTITGIAWPFGSPDSEGDVIGEGALRLRGTIPMLWQHDQSEVLGGWSSIAETSRGIEVVGKMLVKEIPRAAEAYSLVKSKSLSGLSLGFLPLVVEPNEFGGDNILEAELAEISLVSVPAHKGAKIITVKSAKSRKGTTMAKAAVKRIVRKELESDNDNIEQVIEEVIEESTLEDRVTSLETDVAEIKSSIGNVEETTENIEKSLSKLTIKSARPGVIRQQENPAEMKRKAFADYLRHGERAALATKSLVKGNDTKGGYVAPPEFVNEMLREIVEFSPVRDYAHVGSTGNNSVILPGRVGTTNAKWKGELETQEESTFDFREVEIPIHEINTYVDVSNQLLEDAAIDVEAEVRMAFAEDLGVKEGYAFVHGTGVKQPEGFLTRDDIAVFDNDHATNINADALIAMLYSHPAYYRNDGGWMMNGTTLGKLRTLKDGQGNFLWQPSYQAGQPETLLGRPVIELLDMPDAAAGAVPIVYGDLNEGYRIYDRVDMEVLVNPFKRAEEGMTRFHVRKRLGAGVVKPKALRKFKMKS
;
A
#
# COMPACT_ATOMS: atom_id res chain seq x y z
N MET A 1 22.12 -19.20 -38.97
CA MET A 1 21.98 -19.40 -37.51
C MET A 1 23.06 -18.61 -36.79
N ARG A 2 22.71 -17.53 -36.09
CA ARG A 2 23.62 -16.80 -35.19
C ARG A 2 22.95 -16.75 -33.81
N LYS A 3 23.44 -17.57 -32.88
CA LYS A 3 23.06 -17.51 -31.46
C LYS A 3 23.91 -16.40 -30.81
N LEU A 4 23.26 -15.33 -30.36
CA LEU A 4 23.84 -14.36 -29.44
C LEU A 4 23.28 -14.69 -28.05
N THR A 5 24.11 -15.30 -27.20
CA THR A 5 23.79 -15.57 -25.79
C THR A 5 24.60 -14.61 -24.93
N LEU A 6 23.94 -13.60 -24.35
CA LEU A 6 24.48 -12.78 -23.26
C LEU A 6 24.26 -13.54 -21.95
N LYS A 7 25.36 -13.95 -21.29
CA LYS A 7 25.35 -14.57 -19.96
C LYS A 7 25.26 -13.48 -18.88
N ALA A 8 24.28 -13.60 -18.00
CA ALA A 8 24.11 -12.74 -16.84
C ALA A 8 25.20 -12.99 -15.79
N ALA A 9 25.84 -11.92 -15.32
CA ALA A 9 26.78 -11.92 -14.22
C ALA A 9 26.06 -12.12 -12.88
N SER A 10 26.59 -13.01 -12.04
CA SER A 10 26.00 -13.40 -10.75
C SER A 10 26.28 -12.36 -9.67
N LEU A 11 25.36 -11.42 -9.50
CA LEU A 11 25.12 -10.70 -8.24
C LEU A 11 24.26 -11.62 -7.33
N SER A 12 24.54 -11.66 -6.03
CA SER A 12 23.89 -12.50 -5.01
C SER A 12 22.48 -13.01 -5.38
N VAL A 13 22.35 -14.29 -5.75
CA VAL A 13 21.08 -14.86 -6.22
C VAL A 13 20.17 -15.14 -5.03
N ASP A 14 19.43 -14.13 -4.61
CA ASP A 14 18.11 -14.34 -4.03
C ASP A 14 17.19 -14.83 -5.17
N ASP A 15 16.96 -16.14 -5.20
CA ASP A 15 16.06 -16.86 -6.14
C ASP A 15 14.57 -16.56 -5.85
N GLU A 16 14.27 -15.78 -4.81
CA GLU A 16 12.92 -15.42 -4.36
C GLU A 16 12.19 -14.57 -5.40
N GLY A 17 10.94 -14.93 -5.67
CA GLY A 17 10.08 -14.23 -6.64
C GLY A 17 10.29 -14.68 -8.10
N THR A 18 11.14 -15.69 -8.34
CA THR A 18 11.27 -16.28 -9.69
C THR A 18 10.05 -17.12 -10.03
N ILE A 19 9.42 -16.82 -11.16
CA ILE A 19 8.26 -17.55 -11.69
C ILE A 19 8.58 -18.17 -13.04
N THR A 20 7.97 -19.33 -13.29
CA THR A 20 7.98 -20.00 -14.58
C THR A 20 6.56 -20.39 -14.96
N GLY A 21 6.20 -20.25 -16.22
CA GLY A 21 4.86 -20.59 -16.67
C GLY A 21 4.76 -20.76 -18.18
N ILE A 22 3.59 -21.18 -18.61
CA ILE A 22 3.19 -21.17 -20.02
C ILE A 22 2.27 -19.97 -20.18
N ALA A 23 2.65 -19.00 -20.99
CA ALA A 23 1.84 -17.80 -21.25
C ALA A 23 0.78 -18.05 -22.33
N TRP A 24 1.04 -18.97 -23.26
CA TRP A 24 0.05 -19.43 -24.25
C TRP A 24 0.39 -20.84 -24.72
N PRO A 25 -0.47 -21.85 -24.52
CA PRO A 25 -0.26 -23.18 -25.08
C PRO A 25 -0.62 -23.22 -26.57
N PHE A 26 0.12 -23.97 -27.38
CA PHE A 26 -0.22 -24.15 -28.79
C PHE A 26 -1.24 -25.27 -29.00
N GLY A 27 -2.06 -25.14 -30.06
CA GLY A 27 -2.99 -26.18 -30.50
C GLY A 27 -4.41 -26.11 -29.94
N SER A 28 -4.75 -25.09 -29.14
CA SER A 28 -6.11 -24.85 -28.65
C SER A 28 -6.48 -23.37 -28.76
N PRO A 29 -7.76 -23.04 -29.03
CA PRO A 29 -8.24 -21.67 -28.99
C PRO A 29 -8.40 -21.18 -27.55
N ASP A 30 -8.33 -19.86 -27.37
CA ASP A 30 -8.67 -19.22 -26.10
C ASP A 30 -10.19 -19.09 -25.90
N SER A 31 -10.62 -18.26 -24.94
CA SER A 31 -12.03 -18.01 -24.67
C SER A 31 -12.78 -17.24 -25.76
N GLU A 32 -12.08 -16.48 -26.60
CA GLU A 32 -12.66 -15.70 -27.69
C GLU A 32 -12.59 -16.44 -29.03
N GLY A 33 -11.90 -17.58 -29.06
CA GLY A 33 -11.74 -18.41 -30.25
C GLY A 33 -10.41 -18.18 -30.97
N ASP A 34 -9.53 -17.35 -30.44
CA ASP A 34 -8.27 -16.97 -31.08
C ASP A 34 -7.20 -18.05 -30.89
N VAL A 35 -6.39 -18.24 -31.94
CA VAL A 35 -5.29 -19.22 -31.96
C VAL A 35 -4.01 -18.52 -32.41
N ILE A 36 -3.00 -18.51 -31.54
CA ILE A 36 -1.64 -18.06 -31.88
C ILE A 36 -0.82 -19.29 -32.31
N GLY A 37 -0.27 -19.25 -33.53
CA GLY A 37 0.60 -20.30 -34.07
C GLY A 37 2.09 -20.13 -33.72
N GLU A 38 2.87 -21.19 -33.92
CA GLU A 38 4.33 -21.14 -33.80
C GLU A 38 4.93 -20.08 -34.76
N GLY A 39 5.83 -19.24 -34.26
CA GLY A 39 6.51 -18.19 -35.02
C GLY A 39 5.70 -16.91 -35.26
N ALA A 40 4.47 -16.81 -34.73
CA ALA A 40 3.63 -15.64 -34.94
C ALA A 40 4.07 -14.40 -34.14
N LEU A 41 4.77 -14.57 -33.01
CA LEU A 41 5.05 -13.46 -32.09
C LEU A 41 6.41 -12.81 -32.32
N ARG A 42 6.37 -11.48 -32.46
CA ARG A 42 7.55 -10.62 -32.49
C ARG A 42 7.72 -9.93 -31.14
N LEU A 43 8.88 -10.12 -30.52
CA LEU A 43 9.26 -9.45 -29.28
C LEU A 43 9.80 -8.04 -29.59
N ARG A 44 9.22 -7.00 -28.98
CA ARG A 44 9.79 -5.64 -28.99
C ARG A 44 10.29 -5.25 -27.61
N GLY A 45 11.61 -5.13 -27.49
CA GLY A 45 12.26 -4.63 -26.28
C GLY A 45 12.06 -5.54 -25.07
N THR A 46 12.12 -4.96 -23.88
CA THR A 46 11.89 -5.66 -22.61
C THR A 46 10.39 -5.73 -22.35
N ILE A 47 9.87 -6.94 -22.20
CA ILE A 47 8.45 -7.17 -21.93
C ILE A 47 8.20 -7.04 -20.41
N PRO A 48 7.29 -6.16 -19.97
CA PRO A 48 6.99 -5.99 -18.55
C PRO A 48 6.13 -7.13 -18.00
N MET A 49 6.26 -7.40 -16.71
CA MET A 49 5.37 -8.27 -15.96
C MET A 49 4.35 -7.40 -15.22
N LEU A 50 3.09 -7.38 -15.69
CA LEU A 50 2.07 -6.49 -15.13
C LEU A 50 1.06 -7.23 -14.24
N TRP A 51 0.36 -6.46 -13.42
CA TRP A 51 -0.78 -6.92 -12.64
C TRP A 51 -2.09 -6.75 -13.43
N GLN A 52 -2.81 -7.84 -13.74
CA GLN A 52 -4.16 -7.79 -14.30
C GLN A 52 -4.34 -6.81 -15.49
N HIS A 53 -3.35 -6.72 -16.39
CA HIS A 53 -3.33 -5.81 -17.55
C HIS A 53 -3.24 -4.30 -17.23
N ASP A 54 -2.93 -3.94 -15.98
CA ASP A 54 -2.73 -2.55 -15.59
C ASP A 54 -1.29 -2.10 -15.87
N GLN A 55 -1.12 -1.20 -16.85
CA GLN A 55 0.17 -0.65 -17.26
C GLN A 55 0.84 0.23 -16.19
N SER A 56 0.08 0.68 -15.18
CA SER A 56 0.63 1.44 -14.05
C SER A 56 1.24 0.53 -12.96
N GLU A 57 0.89 -0.75 -12.95
CA GLU A 57 1.24 -1.71 -11.90
C GLU A 57 2.21 -2.79 -12.42
N VAL A 58 3.50 -2.40 -12.50
CA VAL A 58 4.59 -3.29 -12.93
C VAL A 58 5.13 -4.11 -11.74
N LEU A 59 5.09 -5.43 -11.84
CA LEU A 59 5.50 -6.38 -10.80
C LEU A 59 6.96 -6.82 -10.92
N GLY A 60 7.54 -6.69 -12.13
CA GLY A 60 8.88 -7.14 -12.44
C GLY A 60 9.12 -7.29 -13.93
N GLY A 61 10.03 -8.17 -14.30
CA GLY A 61 10.42 -8.38 -15.71
C GLY A 61 10.58 -9.84 -16.07
N TRP A 62 10.37 -10.13 -17.35
CA TRP A 62 10.60 -11.45 -17.95
C TRP A 62 12.06 -11.57 -18.37
N SER A 63 12.75 -12.60 -17.89
CA SER A 63 14.15 -12.88 -18.21
C SER A 63 14.31 -13.82 -19.40
N SER A 64 13.30 -14.64 -19.68
CA SER A 64 13.28 -15.53 -20.85
C SER A 64 11.84 -15.71 -21.35
N ILE A 65 11.65 -15.60 -22.66
CA ILE A 65 10.42 -15.92 -23.38
C ILE A 65 10.86 -16.80 -24.53
N ALA A 66 10.36 -18.04 -24.57
CA ALA A 66 10.75 -19.03 -25.57
C ALA A 66 9.53 -19.76 -26.11
N GLU A 67 9.44 -19.84 -27.43
CA GLU A 67 8.47 -20.71 -28.10
C GLU A 67 8.99 -22.16 -28.07
N THR A 68 8.19 -23.05 -27.49
CA THR A 68 8.43 -24.49 -27.47
C THR A 68 7.27 -25.22 -28.13
N SER A 69 7.41 -26.52 -28.38
CA SER A 69 6.33 -27.35 -28.93
C SER A 69 5.09 -27.45 -28.02
N ARG A 70 5.17 -26.97 -26.77
CA ARG A 70 4.04 -26.92 -25.83
C ARG A 70 3.33 -25.57 -25.84
N GLY A 71 3.93 -24.54 -26.42
CA GLY A 71 3.49 -23.15 -26.29
C GLY A 71 4.63 -22.20 -25.95
N ILE A 72 4.25 -21.02 -25.48
CA ILE A 72 5.16 -19.95 -25.10
C ILE A 72 5.50 -20.11 -23.62
N GLU A 73 6.73 -20.53 -23.36
CA GLU A 73 7.25 -20.69 -22.01
C GLU A 73 7.99 -19.43 -21.57
N VAL A 74 7.71 -19.00 -20.35
CA VAL A 74 8.23 -17.75 -19.80
C VAL A 74 8.87 -17.99 -18.44
N VAL A 75 10.00 -17.31 -18.23
CA VAL A 75 10.70 -17.23 -16.96
C VAL A 75 10.88 -15.77 -16.62
N GLY A 76 10.48 -15.36 -15.43
CA GLY A 76 10.53 -13.98 -14.98
C GLY A 76 10.79 -13.87 -13.49
N LYS A 77 11.11 -12.65 -13.04
CA LYS A 77 11.33 -12.37 -11.62
C LYS A 77 10.46 -11.20 -11.19
N MET A 78 9.64 -11.44 -10.17
CA MET A 78 8.94 -10.40 -9.43
C MET A 78 9.89 -9.69 -8.47
N LEU A 79 9.79 -8.37 -8.38
CA LEU A 79 10.57 -7.53 -7.47
C LEU A 79 9.91 -7.48 -6.08
N VAL A 80 9.82 -8.66 -5.44
CA VAL A 80 9.05 -8.91 -4.21
C VAL A 80 9.51 -8.05 -3.02
N LYS A 81 10.77 -7.61 -2.99
CA LYS A 81 11.32 -6.83 -1.87
C LYS A 81 11.21 -5.33 -2.11
N GLU A 82 11.13 -4.92 -3.37
CA GLU A 82 11.19 -3.53 -3.79
C GLU A 82 9.80 -2.95 -4.09
N ILE A 83 8.86 -3.78 -4.57
CA ILE A 83 7.54 -3.34 -5.00
C ILE A 83 6.47 -4.00 -4.12
N PRO A 84 5.68 -3.22 -3.33
CA PRO A 84 4.62 -3.76 -2.48
C PRO A 84 3.61 -4.62 -3.24
N ARG A 85 3.19 -4.17 -4.42
CA ARG A 85 2.28 -4.92 -5.29
C ARG A 85 2.85 -6.25 -5.76
N ALA A 86 4.16 -6.32 -6.01
CA ALA A 86 4.83 -7.58 -6.33
C ALA A 86 4.87 -8.55 -5.14
N ALA A 87 4.94 -8.04 -3.91
CA ALA A 87 4.86 -8.86 -2.70
C ALA A 87 3.46 -9.44 -2.46
N GLU A 88 2.42 -8.65 -2.69
CA GLU A 88 1.02 -9.10 -2.68
C GLU A 88 0.77 -10.15 -3.77
N ALA A 89 1.17 -9.85 -5.01
CA ALA A 89 1.04 -10.76 -6.14
C ALA A 89 1.77 -12.08 -5.87
N TYR A 90 2.99 -12.04 -5.34
CA TYR A 90 3.75 -13.22 -4.95
C TYR A 90 3.04 -14.06 -3.87
N SER A 91 2.39 -13.41 -2.91
CA SER A 91 1.61 -14.10 -1.88
C SER A 91 0.40 -14.82 -2.46
N LEU A 92 -0.31 -14.17 -3.39
CA LEU A 92 -1.46 -14.76 -4.11
C LEU A 92 -1.05 -15.87 -5.08
N VAL A 93 0.12 -15.74 -5.69
CA VAL A 93 0.72 -16.78 -6.53
C VAL A 93 1.12 -18.00 -5.69
N LYS A 94 1.69 -17.79 -4.49
CA LYS A 94 2.01 -18.86 -3.54
C LYS A 94 0.77 -19.58 -3.01
N SER A 95 -0.32 -18.86 -2.75
CA SER A 95 -1.59 -19.47 -2.34
C SER A 95 -2.33 -20.15 -3.49
N LYS A 96 -1.82 -20.03 -4.74
CA LYS A 96 -2.47 -20.45 -5.98
C LYS A 96 -3.78 -19.72 -6.30
N SER A 97 -4.07 -18.63 -5.60
CA SER A 97 -5.22 -17.75 -5.88
C SER A 97 -5.01 -16.93 -7.15
N LEU A 98 -3.76 -16.64 -7.49
CA LEU A 98 -3.34 -16.04 -8.77
C LEU A 98 -2.45 -17.04 -9.51
N SER A 99 -3.01 -17.74 -10.50
CA SER A 99 -2.30 -18.84 -11.18
C SER A 99 -2.29 -18.73 -12.70
N GLY A 100 -2.98 -17.73 -13.26
CA GLY A 100 -3.06 -17.50 -14.70
C GLY A 100 -1.97 -16.57 -15.22
N LEU A 101 -1.62 -16.75 -16.50
CA LEU A 101 -0.88 -15.80 -17.30
C LEU A 101 -1.74 -15.37 -18.47
N SER A 102 -1.60 -14.11 -18.90
CA SER A 102 -2.30 -13.57 -20.06
C SER A 102 -1.34 -12.75 -20.92
N LEU A 103 -1.50 -12.85 -22.23
CA LEU A 103 -0.70 -12.10 -23.20
C LEU A 103 -1.48 -10.89 -23.69
N GLY A 104 -0.87 -9.71 -23.61
CA GLY A 104 -1.33 -8.56 -24.37
C GLY A 104 -0.49 -8.42 -25.64
N PHE A 105 -1.12 -8.47 -26.80
CA PHE A 105 -0.45 -8.37 -28.09
C PHE A 105 -1.24 -7.51 -29.07
N LEU A 106 -0.54 -7.02 -30.10
CA LEU A 106 -1.12 -6.31 -31.22
C LEU A 106 -1.10 -7.24 -32.45
N PRO A 107 -2.26 -7.72 -32.94
CA PRO A 107 -2.31 -8.53 -34.14
C PRO A 107 -1.93 -7.69 -35.37
N LEU A 108 -1.04 -8.22 -36.21
CA LEU A 108 -0.60 -7.61 -37.46
C LEU A 108 -1.21 -8.31 -38.69
N VAL A 109 -1.29 -9.64 -38.64
CA VAL A 109 -1.87 -10.47 -39.69
C VAL A 109 -2.74 -11.55 -39.04
N VAL A 110 -4.01 -11.59 -39.43
CA VAL A 110 -5.02 -12.49 -38.88
C VAL A 110 -5.86 -13.11 -39.99
N GLU A 111 -6.32 -14.34 -39.76
CA GLU A 111 -7.27 -15.04 -40.64
C GLU A 111 -8.38 -15.67 -39.80
N PRO A 112 -9.68 -15.49 -40.14
CA PRO A 112 -10.76 -16.11 -39.40
C PRO A 112 -10.65 -17.63 -39.35
N ASN A 113 -10.98 -18.22 -38.20
CA ASN A 113 -10.85 -19.66 -37.97
C ASN A 113 -12.21 -20.35 -37.75
N GLU A 114 -12.19 -21.68 -37.68
CA GLU A 114 -13.38 -22.51 -37.49
C GLU A 114 -13.96 -22.49 -36.06
N PHE A 115 -13.23 -21.91 -35.11
CA PHE A 115 -13.61 -21.80 -33.70
C PHE A 115 -14.39 -20.52 -33.39
N GLY A 116 -14.57 -19.64 -34.39
CA GLY A 116 -15.30 -18.38 -34.25
C GLY A 116 -14.43 -17.19 -33.82
N GLY A 117 -13.10 -17.36 -33.75
CA GLY A 117 -12.12 -16.29 -33.57
C GLY A 117 -11.13 -16.24 -34.74
N ASP A 118 -9.94 -15.70 -34.49
CA ASP A 118 -8.92 -15.49 -35.50
C ASP A 118 -7.65 -16.37 -35.27
N ASN A 119 -7.11 -16.92 -36.35
CA ASN A 119 -5.75 -17.43 -36.40
C ASN A 119 -4.79 -16.24 -36.53
N ILE A 120 -4.02 -16.00 -35.48
CA ILE A 120 -3.03 -14.94 -35.42
C ILE A 120 -1.74 -15.44 -36.08
N LEU A 121 -1.48 -14.98 -37.31
CA LEU A 121 -0.31 -15.37 -38.10
C LEU A 121 0.92 -14.51 -37.81
N GLU A 122 0.71 -13.22 -37.55
CA GLU A 122 1.75 -12.31 -37.06
C GLU A 122 1.17 -11.39 -35.99
N ALA A 123 1.87 -11.25 -34.85
CA ALA A 123 1.53 -10.34 -33.77
C ALA A 123 2.78 -9.77 -33.10
N GLU A 124 2.63 -8.58 -32.54
CA GLU A 124 3.65 -7.94 -31.72
C GLU A 124 3.31 -8.09 -30.24
N LEU A 125 4.21 -8.67 -29.45
CA LEU A 125 3.98 -8.86 -28.03
C LEU A 125 4.21 -7.54 -27.28
N ALA A 126 3.20 -7.09 -26.53
CA ALA A 126 3.26 -5.86 -25.74
C ALA A 126 3.55 -6.16 -24.26
N GLU A 127 2.88 -7.15 -23.68
CA GLU A 127 2.95 -7.45 -22.24
C GLU A 127 2.65 -8.92 -21.94
N ILE A 128 3.10 -9.38 -20.77
CA ILE A 128 2.64 -10.64 -20.16
C ILE A 128 2.27 -10.36 -18.72
N SER A 129 1.00 -10.62 -18.39
CA SER A 129 0.36 -10.18 -17.16
C SER A 129 0.01 -11.36 -16.26
N LEU A 130 0.13 -11.16 -14.94
CA LEU A 130 -0.34 -12.10 -13.92
C LEU A 130 -1.83 -11.86 -13.67
N VAL A 131 -2.65 -12.89 -13.90
CA VAL A 131 -4.11 -12.78 -13.89
C VAL A 131 -4.76 -13.87 -13.03
N SER A 132 -5.93 -13.57 -12.48
CA SER A 132 -6.75 -14.54 -11.74
C SER A 132 -7.48 -15.49 -12.70
N VAL A 133 -7.95 -14.96 -13.82
CA VAL A 133 -8.68 -15.70 -14.86
C VAL A 133 -8.01 -15.42 -16.21
N PRO A 134 -7.20 -16.36 -16.73
CA PRO A 134 -6.57 -16.21 -18.04
C PRO A 134 -7.59 -16.43 -19.16
N ALA A 135 -7.50 -15.65 -20.25
CA ALA A 135 -8.31 -15.84 -21.46
C ALA A 135 -8.11 -17.26 -22.01
N HIS A 136 -6.85 -17.71 -22.05
CA HIS A 136 -6.53 -19.09 -22.38
C HIS A 136 -6.45 -19.96 -21.11
N LYS A 137 -7.33 -20.95 -20.99
CA LYS A 137 -7.39 -21.91 -19.85
C LYS A 137 -6.09 -22.69 -19.56
N GLY A 138 -5.18 -22.83 -20.53
CA GLY A 138 -3.90 -23.53 -20.35
C GLY A 138 -2.73 -22.58 -20.04
N ALA A 139 -2.94 -21.27 -20.09
CA ALA A 139 -1.93 -20.27 -19.72
C ALA A 139 -1.83 -20.15 -18.19
N LYS A 140 -0.78 -20.74 -17.61
CA LYS A 140 -0.65 -20.93 -16.16
C LYS A 140 0.79 -20.80 -15.68
N ILE A 141 0.92 -20.37 -14.44
CA ILE A 141 2.16 -20.43 -13.67
C ILE A 141 2.40 -21.87 -13.24
N ILE A 142 3.59 -22.41 -13.53
CA ILE A 142 3.98 -23.79 -13.22
C ILE A 142 4.75 -23.85 -11.89
N THR A 143 5.82 -23.05 -11.75
CA THR A 143 6.63 -23.04 -10.53
C THR A 143 6.95 -21.62 -10.07
N VAL A 144 7.06 -21.49 -8.75
CA VAL A 144 7.35 -20.24 -8.04
C VAL A 144 8.39 -20.57 -6.99
N LYS A 145 9.58 -19.98 -7.07
CA LYS A 145 10.64 -20.23 -6.09
C LYS A 145 10.46 -19.34 -4.86
N SER A 146 10.53 -19.96 -3.68
CA SER A 146 10.59 -19.27 -2.39
C SER A 146 11.98 -19.31 -1.79
N ALA A 147 12.41 -18.24 -1.11
CA ALA A 147 13.61 -18.28 -0.29
C ALA A 147 13.53 -19.43 0.73
N LYS A 148 14.53 -20.33 0.75
CA LYS A 148 14.63 -21.36 1.78
C LYS A 148 14.89 -20.70 3.13
N SER A 149 13.93 -20.79 4.05
CA SER A 149 14.11 -20.42 5.45
C SER A 149 15.22 -21.26 6.08
N ARG A 150 16.28 -20.57 6.52
CA ARG A 150 17.48 -21.12 7.15
C ARG A 150 17.19 -21.52 8.61
N LYS A 151 16.18 -22.34 8.89
CA LYS A 151 15.84 -22.80 10.27
C LYS A 151 15.33 -24.24 10.39
N GLY A 152 15.52 -25.11 9.38
CA GLY A 152 15.01 -26.50 9.39
C GLY A 152 16.03 -27.63 9.56
N THR A 153 17.34 -27.39 9.41
CA THR A 153 18.30 -28.48 9.11
C THR A 153 18.88 -29.20 10.34
N THR A 154 18.62 -28.73 11.57
CA THR A 154 19.24 -29.31 12.77
C THR A 154 18.45 -30.50 13.35
N MET A 155 17.13 -30.52 13.20
CA MET A 155 16.28 -31.56 13.81
C MET A 155 16.20 -32.86 13.00
N ALA A 156 16.37 -32.81 11.67
CA ALA A 156 16.33 -33.99 10.80
C ALA A 156 17.63 -34.84 10.90
N LYS A 157 18.79 -34.22 11.10
CA LYS A 157 20.08 -34.92 11.23
C LYS A 157 20.19 -35.77 12.50
N ALA A 158 19.52 -35.36 13.58
CA ALA A 158 19.53 -36.11 14.85
C ALA A 158 18.56 -37.32 14.82
N ALA A 159 17.43 -37.21 14.11
CA ALA A 159 16.47 -38.30 13.96
C ALA A 159 17.00 -39.40 13.03
N VAL A 160 17.60 -39.03 11.89
CA VAL A 160 18.16 -39.98 10.92
C VAL A 160 19.37 -40.73 11.48
N LYS A 161 20.26 -40.07 12.23
CA LYS A 161 21.42 -40.71 12.88
C LYS A 161 21.03 -41.72 13.97
N ARG A 162 19.82 -41.61 14.52
CA ARG A 162 19.30 -42.54 15.55
C ARG A 162 18.62 -43.77 14.94
N ILE A 163 18.01 -43.63 13.76
CA ILE A 163 17.41 -44.72 12.99
C ILE A 163 18.54 -45.57 12.37
N VAL A 164 19.53 -44.94 11.72
CA VAL A 164 20.66 -45.64 11.08
C VAL A 164 21.53 -46.41 12.08
N ARG A 165 21.58 -46.00 13.36
CA ARG A 165 22.36 -46.71 14.39
C ARG A 165 21.66 -47.95 14.96
N LYS A 166 20.35 -48.09 14.75
CA LYS A 166 19.57 -49.20 15.31
C LYS A 166 19.41 -50.38 14.34
N GLU A 167 19.64 -50.14 13.05
CA GLU A 167 19.54 -51.15 11.98
C GLU A 167 20.88 -51.85 11.65
N LEU A 168 21.96 -51.58 12.39
CA LEU A 168 23.34 -51.97 12.04
C LEU A 168 23.93 -53.09 12.93
N GLU A 169 23.11 -53.83 13.67
CA GLU A 169 23.57 -54.89 14.59
C GLU A 169 23.09 -56.32 14.26
N SER A 170 22.42 -56.54 13.12
CA SER A 170 22.10 -57.89 12.67
C SER A 170 22.35 -58.05 11.19
N ASP A 171 23.22 -59.01 10.90
CA ASP A 171 23.35 -59.74 9.64
C ASP A 171 24.35 -59.17 8.61
N ASN A 172 25.59 -59.62 8.80
CA ASN A 172 26.55 -59.82 7.72
C ASN A 172 25.98 -60.85 6.73
N ASP A 173 25.90 -60.48 5.44
CA ASP A 173 26.41 -61.25 4.29
C ASP A 173 25.95 -60.58 2.99
N ASN A 174 26.83 -59.76 2.40
CA ASN A 174 26.94 -59.39 0.96
C ASN A 174 27.61 -58.01 0.75
N ILE A 175 28.89 -57.90 1.15
CA ILE A 175 29.62 -56.62 1.11
C ILE A 175 30.52 -56.47 -0.14
N GLU A 176 30.68 -57.47 -1.00
CA GLU A 176 31.54 -57.34 -2.20
C GLU A 176 30.81 -57.05 -3.52
N GLN A 177 29.46 -57.07 -3.54
CA GLN A 177 28.69 -56.76 -4.76
C GLN A 177 28.01 -55.38 -4.76
N VAL A 178 28.11 -54.62 -3.65
CA VAL A 178 27.49 -53.29 -3.51
C VAL A 178 28.54 -52.16 -3.56
N ILE A 179 29.82 -52.49 -3.51
CA ILE A 179 30.91 -51.50 -3.44
C ILE A 179 31.32 -50.94 -4.82
N GLU A 180 30.85 -51.51 -5.94
CA GLU A 180 31.27 -51.06 -7.28
C GLU A 180 30.22 -50.25 -8.06
N GLU A 181 29.02 -50.00 -7.52
CA GLU A 181 27.94 -49.28 -8.24
C GLU A 181 27.54 -47.93 -7.62
N VAL A 182 28.22 -47.43 -6.58
CA VAL A 182 27.91 -46.13 -5.98
C VAL A 182 29.18 -45.42 -5.55
N ILE A 183 29.84 -44.70 -6.48
CA ILE A 183 30.57 -43.42 -6.28
C ILE A 183 31.00 -42.99 -7.70
N GLU A 184 30.18 -42.16 -8.37
CA GLU A 184 30.67 -41.32 -9.45
C GLU A 184 31.44 -40.15 -8.84
N GLU A 185 32.77 -40.29 -8.77
CA GLU A 185 33.73 -39.27 -8.33
C GLU A 185 34.05 -38.24 -9.43
N SER A 186 33.06 -37.86 -10.26
CA SER A 186 33.27 -36.97 -11.42
C SER A 186 32.78 -35.53 -11.20
N THR A 187 32.14 -35.22 -10.07
CA THR A 187 31.50 -33.90 -9.88
C THR A 187 32.21 -32.98 -8.88
N LEU A 188 33.17 -33.49 -8.10
CA LEU A 188 33.88 -32.70 -7.10
C LEU A 188 35.18 -32.10 -7.64
N GLU A 189 35.93 -32.83 -8.47
CA GLU A 189 37.17 -32.34 -9.07
C GLU A 189 36.91 -31.20 -10.05
N ASP A 190 35.92 -31.36 -10.95
CA ASP A 190 35.50 -30.31 -11.89
C ASP A 190 35.07 -29.01 -11.18
N ARG A 191 34.42 -29.15 -10.02
CA ARG A 191 33.98 -28.01 -9.21
C ARG A 191 35.13 -27.34 -8.45
N VAL A 192 36.16 -28.08 -8.07
CA VAL A 192 37.35 -27.50 -7.43
C VAL A 192 38.17 -26.73 -8.46
N THR A 193 38.39 -27.30 -9.66
CA THR A 193 39.07 -26.58 -10.74
C THR A 193 38.30 -25.35 -11.22
N SER A 194 36.96 -25.40 -11.30
CA SER A 194 36.18 -24.21 -11.65
C SER A 194 36.29 -23.12 -10.58
N LEU A 195 36.24 -23.50 -9.30
CA LEU A 195 36.39 -22.57 -8.17
C LEU A 195 37.79 -21.93 -8.11
N GLU A 196 38.84 -22.68 -8.43
CA GLU A 196 40.20 -22.12 -8.50
C GLU A 196 40.35 -21.12 -9.65
N THR A 197 39.68 -21.37 -10.78
CA THR A 197 39.65 -20.47 -11.94
C THR A 197 38.86 -19.19 -11.61
N ASP A 198 37.71 -19.33 -10.96
CA ASP A 198 36.86 -18.22 -10.52
C ASP A 198 37.59 -17.34 -9.48
N VAL A 199 38.35 -17.93 -8.55
CA VAL A 199 39.14 -17.18 -7.56
C VAL A 199 40.28 -16.40 -8.22
N ALA A 200 40.90 -16.94 -9.27
CA ALA A 200 41.93 -16.22 -10.03
C ALA A 200 41.35 -15.01 -10.79
N GLU A 201 40.15 -15.14 -11.36
CA GLU A 201 39.46 -14.08 -12.08
C GLU A 201 38.86 -13.00 -11.15
N ILE A 202 38.41 -13.39 -9.96
CA ILE A 202 38.00 -12.44 -8.90
C ILE A 202 39.19 -11.62 -8.41
N LYS A 203 40.39 -12.21 -8.27
CA LYS A 203 41.59 -11.46 -7.88
C LYS A 203 42.02 -10.42 -8.92
N SER A 204 41.91 -10.73 -10.21
CA SER A 204 42.21 -9.75 -11.27
C SER A 204 41.17 -8.62 -11.30
N SER A 205 39.90 -8.96 -11.06
CA SER A 205 38.80 -7.99 -10.98
C SER A 205 38.92 -7.06 -9.78
N ILE A 206 39.38 -7.55 -8.62
CA ILE A 206 39.65 -6.72 -7.43
C ILE A 206 40.77 -5.72 -7.72
N GLY A 207 41.85 -6.11 -8.41
CA GLY A 207 42.92 -5.19 -8.79
C GLY A 207 42.44 -4.05 -9.70
N ASN A 208 41.57 -4.37 -10.66
CA ASN A 208 40.96 -3.36 -11.53
C ASN A 208 40.00 -2.43 -10.77
N VAL A 209 39.26 -2.97 -9.79
CA VAL A 209 38.38 -2.16 -8.93
C VAL A 209 39.20 -1.23 -8.05
N GLU A 210 40.30 -1.69 -7.45
CA GLU A 210 41.22 -0.85 -6.68
C GLU A 210 41.76 0.32 -7.53
N GLU A 211 42.20 0.05 -8.76
CA GLU A 211 42.67 1.07 -9.69
C GLU A 211 41.56 2.07 -10.10
N THR A 212 40.32 1.60 -10.29
CA THR A 212 39.18 2.50 -10.55
C THR A 212 38.79 3.33 -9.33
N THR A 213 38.87 2.78 -8.11
CA THR A 213 38.60 3.52 -6.88
C THR A 213 39.65 4.60 -6.64
N GLU A 214 40.93 4.30 -6.90
CA GLU A 214 42.00 5.30 -6.79
C GLU A 214 41.85 6.43 -7.83
N ASN A 215 41.38 6.10 -9.04
CA ASN A 215 41.06 7.07 -10.08
C ASN A 215 39.82 7.91 -9.75
N ILE A 216 38.80 7.32 -9.13
CA ILE A 216 37.61 8.02 -8.64
C ILE A 216 37.98 8.94 -7.47
N GLU A 217 38.84 8.52 -6.55
CA GLU A 217 39.35 9.36 -5.46
C GLU A 217 40.21 10.53 -5.99
N LYS A 218 41.05 10.29 -6.99
CA LYS A 218 41.79 11.36 -7.70
C LYS A 218 40.85 12.31 -8.45
N SER A 219 39.69 11.83 -8.90
CA SER A 219 38.68 12.64 -9.60
C SER A 219 37.81 13.44 -8.63
N LEU A 220 37.41 12.81 -7.52
CA LEU A 220 36.69 13.44 -6.42
C LEU A 220 37.57 14.49 -5.76
N SER A 221 38.83 14.22 -5.43
CA SER A 221 39.75 15.24 -4.91
C SER A 221 39.96 16.40 -5.88
N LYS A 222 40.06 16.17 -7.20
CA LYS A 222 40.09 17.25 -8.21
C LYS A 222 38.78 18.05 -8.28
N LEU A 223 37.63 17.42 -8.03
CA LEU A 223 36.33 18.08 -7.97
C LEU A 223 36.15 18.86 -6.66
N THR A 224 36.62 18.32 -5.53
CA THR A 224 36.62 18.97 -4.22
C THR A 224 37.60 20.14 -4.18
N ILE A 225 38.75 20.06 -4.87
CA ILE A 225 39.67 21.21 -5.07
C ILE A 225 39.05 22.26 -6.02
N LYS A 226 38.14 21.87 -6.92
CA LYS A 226 37.38 22.79 -7.78
C LYS A 226 36.20 23.45 -7.06
N SER A 227 35.53 22.74 -6.14
CA SER A 227 34.37 23.24 -5.38
C SER A 227 34.74 23.89 -4.04
N ALA A 228 35.90 23.56 -3.45
CA ALA A 228 36.48 24.22 -2.29
C ALA A 228 37.56 25.25 -2.71
N ARG A 229 37.20 26.18 -3.60
CA ARG A 229 37.91 27.46 -3.69
C ARG A 229 37.21 28.49 -2.79
N PRO A 230 37.72 28.77 -1.58
CA PRO A 230 37.58 30.09 -0.98
C PRO A 230 38.06 31.11 -2.00
N GLY A 231 37.37 32.26 -2.06
CA GLY A 231 37.61 33.33 -3.01
C GLY A 231 39.09 33.56 -3.28
N VAL A 232 39.40 33.72 -4.57
CA VAL A 232 40.72 34.03 -5.13
C VAL A 232 41.45 35.04 -4.24
N ILE A 233 42.37 34.55 -3.40
CA ILE A 233 43.50 35.35 -2.95
C ILE A 233 44.40 35.45 -4.18
N ARG A 234 44.18 36.50 -4.98
CA ARG A 234 45.20 36.99 -5.89
C ARG A 234 46.38 37.33 -5.01
N GLN A 235 47.50 36.65 -5.22
CA GLN A 235 48.81 37.21 -4.87
C GLN A 235 48.80 38.68 -5.32
N GLN A 236 49.20 39.57 -4.41
CA GLN A 236 49.46 40.96 -4.75
C GLN A 236 50.49 41.00 -5.89
N GLU A 237 50.01 41.10 -7.13
CA GLU A 237 50.83 41.66 -8.19
C GLU A 237 51.14 43.11 -7.78
N ASN A 238 52.42 43.46 -7.89
CA ASN A 238 52.96 44.75 -7.49
C ASN A 238 52.07 45.88 -8.07
N PRO A 239 51.70 46.93 -7.29
CA PRO A 239 50.81 48.01 -7.77
C PRO A 239 51.29 48.70 -9.05
N ALA A 240 52.58 48.56 -9.37
CA ALA A 240 53.20 49.05 -10.60
C ALA A 240 52.83 48.23 -11.85
N GLU A 241 52.66 46.90 -11.75
CA GLU A 241 52.30 46.04 -12.89
C GLU A 241 50.83 46.14 -13.27
N MET A 242 49.94 46.25 -12.27
CA MET A 242 48.51 46.43 -12.51
C MET A 242 48.21 47.77 -13.20
N LYS A 243 48.94 48.83 -12.83
CA LYS A 243 48.84 50.15 -13.48
C LYS A 243 49.42 50.14 -14.91
N ARG A 244 50.52 49.43 -15.16
CA ARG A 244 51.08 49.28 -16.51
C ARG A 244 50.17 48.46 -17.43
N LYS A 245 49.53 47.42 -16.91
CA LYS A 245 48.59 46.57 -17.66
C LYS A 245 47.29 47.32 -17.97
N ALA A 246 46.74 48.06 -17.00
CA ALA A 246 45.57 48.92 -17.22
C ALA A 246 45.86 50.09 -18.16
N PHE A 247 47.06 50.66 -18.12
CA PHE A 247 47.50 51.71 -19.05
C PHE A 247 47.75 51.16 -20.46
N ALA A 248 48.32 49.95 -20.59
CA ALA A 248 48.51 49.27 -21.87
C ALA A 248 47.17 48.86 -22.52
N ASP A 249 46.17 48.46 -21.72
CA ASP A 249 44.82 48.18 -22.23
C ASP A 249 44.06 49.44 -22.62
N TYR A 250 44.21 50.54 -21.87
CA TYR A 250 43.67 51.86 -22.22
C TYR A 250 44.24 52.39 -23.54
N LEU A 251 45.55 52.26 -23.76
CA LEU A 251 46.20 52.66 -25.01
C LEU A 251 45.81 51.79 -26.21
N ARG A 252 45.46 50.52 -25.99
CA ARG A 252 45.06 49.60 -27.08
C ARG A 252 43.59 49.69 -27.45
N HIS A 253 42.70 49.93 -26.50
CA HIS A 253 41.25 49.80 -26.74
C HIS A 253 40.45 51.08 -26.47
N GLY A 254 41.07 52.14 -25.96
CA GLY A 254 40.39 53.40 -25.66
C GLY A 254 39.25 53.24 -24.65
N GLU A 255 38.53 54.33 -24.39
CA GLU A 255 37.52 54.48 -23.33
C GLU A 255 36.21 53.69 -23.57
N ARG A 256 36.28 52.39 -23.90
CA ARG A 256 35.08 51.54 -24.07
C ARG A 256 35.11 50.22 -23.31
N ALA A 257 36.20 49.87 -22.64
CA ALA A 257 36.30 48.63 -21.85
C ALA A 257 36.04 48.79 -20.34
N ALA A 258 35.81 50.01 -19.84
CA ALA A 258 35.74 50.29 -18.39
C ALA A 258 34.32 50.49 -17.82
N LEU A 259 33.26 50.19 -18.57
CA LEU A 259 31.88 50.50 -18.16
C LEU A 259 31.01 49.29 -17.79
N ALA A 260 31.53 48.07 -17.82
CA ALA A 260 30.72 46.87 -17.58
C ALA A 260 31.14 46.07 -16.34
N THR A 261 31.50 46.71 -15.23
CA THR A 261 31.46 46.06 -13.90
C THR A 261 31.47 47.09 -12.78
N LYS A 262 30.34 47.75 -12.54
CA LYS A 262 30.05 48.37 -11.23
C LYS A 262 28.89 47.64 -10.58
N SER A 263 29.24 46.53 -9.93
CA SER A 263 28.86 46.24 -8.55
C SER A 263 27.45 46.69 -8.13
N LEU A 264 26.43 45.94 -8.50
CA LEU A 264 25.20 45.83 -7.71
C LEU A 264 25.41 44.71 -6.68
N VAL A 265 26.18 45.01 -5.63
CA VAL A 265 26.34 44.13 -4.48
C VAL A 265 25.09 44.27 -3.61
N LYS A 266 24.30 43.20 -3.53
CA LYS A 266 23.25 43.00 -2.53
C LYS A 266 23.93 42.81 -1.17
N GLY A 267 24.36 43.91 -0.57
CA GLY A 267 25.11 43.90 0.68
C GLY A 267 25.10 45.27 1.32
N ASN A 268 24.09 45.50 2.15
CA ASN A 268 24.07 46.50 3.21
C ASN A 268 24.24 47.97 2.77
N ASP A 269 23.20 48.56 2.15
CA ASP A 269 22.98 50.01 2.27
C ASP A 269 21.54 50.42 1.93
N THR A 270 21.07 51.44 2.63
CA THR A 270 19.71 51.94 2.83
C THR A 270 19.11 52.64 1.60
N LYS A 271 19.49 52.26 0.37
CA LYS A 271 19.02 52.89 -0.88
C LYS A 271 18.67 51.95 -2.04
N GLY A 272 18.82 50.64 -1.89
CA GLY A 272 18.50 49.66 -2.96
C GLY A 272 17.52 48.55 -2.59
N GLY A 273 17.08 48.48 -1.32
CA GLY A 273 16.25 47.40 -0.79
C GLY A 273 14.75 47.48 -1.13
N TYR A 274 14.30 48.54 -1.80
CA TYR A 274 12.87 48.75 -2.10
C TYR A 274 12.42 48.19 -3.46
N VAL A 275 13.35 47.73 -4.30
CA VAL A 275 13.05 47.38 -5.71
C VAL A 275 13.00 45.88 -5.95
N ALA A 276 13.50 45.06 -5.02
CA ALA A 276 13.33 43.61 -5.11
C ALA A 276 12.01 43.26 -4.42
N PRO A 277 10.94 42.92 -5.16
CA PRO A 277 9.74 42.38 -4.52
C PRO A 277 10.14 41.11 -3.75
N PRO A 278 9.65 40.92 -2.50
CA PRO A 278 9.75 39.62 -1.87
C PRO A 278 9.07 38.60 -2.79
N GLU A 279 9.71 37.44 -2.99
CA GLU A 279 9.11 36.36 -3.76
C GLU A 279 7.86 35.90 -3.02
N PHE A 280 6.70 36.17 -3.60
CA PHE A 280 5.43 35.68 -3.08
C PHE A 280 5.28 34.23 -3.54
N VAL A 281 5.30 33.31 -2.59
CA VAL A 281 5.01 31.89 -2.85
C VAL A 281 3.51 31.72 -2.81
N ASN A 282 2.92 31.17 -3.86
CA ASN A 282 1.47 30.94 -3.99
C ASN A 282 0.96 29.74 -3.16
N GLU A 283 1.74 29.27 -2.18
CA GLU A 283 1.38 28.12 -1.34
C GLU A 283 0.88 28.61 0.02
N MET A 284 -0.31 28.14 0.40
CA MET A 284 -0.82 28.33 1.75
C MET A 284 -0.36 27.16 2.62
N LEU A 285 0.31 27.47 3.74
CA LEU A 285 0.63 26.47 4.75
C LEU A 285 -0.67 26.05 5.44
N ARG A 286 -1.07 24.79 5.26
CA ARG A 286 -2.24 24.19 5.89
C ARG A 286 -1.83 23.32 7.05
N GLU A 287 -2.65 23.32 8.10
CA GLU A 287 -2.56 22.30 9.14
C GLU A 287 -3.25 21.02 8.64
N ILE A 288 -2.67 19.86 8.96
CA ILE A 288 -3.31 18.58 8.64
C ILE A 288 -4.51 18.43 9.58
N VAL A 289 -5.72 18.49 9.03
CA VAL A 289 -6.95 18.22 9.78
C VAL A 289 -7.25 16.73 9.70
N GLU A 290 -7.11 16.05 10.82
CA GLU A 290 -7.48 14.64 10.96
C GLU A 290 -8.96 14.51 11.31
N PHE A 291 -9.64 13.53 10.71
CA PHE A 291 -11.01 13.18 11.05
C PHE A 291 -11.16 11.66 11.16
N SER A 292 -12.17 11.22 11.92
CA SER A 292 -12.37 9.79 12.16
C SER A 292 -12.85 9.06 10.89
N PRO A 293 -12.15 8.02 10.40
CA PRO A 293 -12.47 7.30 9.17
C PRO A 293 -13.65 6.32 9.32
N VAL A 294 -14.74 6.71 9.96
CA VAL A 294 -15.88 5.80 10.22
C VAL A 294 -16.57 5.36 8.92
N ARG A 295 -16.56 6.21 7.89
CA ARG A 295 -17.19 5.94 6.57
C ARG A 295 -16.54 4.78 5.83
N ASP A 296 -15.24 4.58 5.99
CA ASP A 296 -14.50 3.53 5.26
C ASP A 296 -14.83 2.13 5.79
N TYR A 297 -15.29 2.04 7.04
CA TYR A 297 -15.63 0.77 7.70
C TYR A 297 -17.14 0.56 7.85
N ALA A 298 -17.96 1.58 7.65
CA ALA A 298 -19.41 1.49 7.73
C ALA A 298 -20.05 1.33 6.33
N HIS A 299 -21.27 0.82 6.29
CA HIS A 299 -22.00 0.74 5.02
C HIS A 299 -22.52 2.13 4.64
N VAL A 300 -22.05 2.66 3.50
CA VAL A 300 -22.53 3.91 2.92
C VAL A 300 -23.52 3.64 1.79
N GLY A 301 -24.69 4.27 1.85
CA GLY A 301 -25.70 4.23 0.80
C GLY A 301 -26.21 5.62 0.43
N SER A 302 -26.80 5.77 -0.75
CA SER A 302 -27.46 7.01 -1.17
C SER A 302 -28.98 6.92 -1.01
N THR A 303 -29.66 8.02 -0.68
CA THR A 303 -31.12 8.06 -0.58
C THR A 303 -31.70 9.39 -1.06
N GLY A 304 -32.89 9.38 -1.66
CA GLY A 304 -33.62 10.59 -2.07
C GLY A 304 -34.59 11.13 -1.02
N ASN A 305 -34.96 10.32 -0.02
CA ASN A 305 -36.01 10.61 0.96
C ASN A 305 -35.46 11.35 2.21
N ASN A 306 -36.34 11.87 3.08
CA ASN A 306 -35.94 12.52 4.34
C ASN A 306 -35.59 11.54 5.47
N SER A 307 -35.99 10.27 5.35
CA SER A 307 -35.62 9.19 6.27
C SER A 307 -35.55 7.86 5.51
N VAL A 308 -34.81 6.91 6.06
CA VAL A 308 -34.70 5.54 5.54
C VAL A 308 -35.20 4.58 6.61
N ILE A 309 -36.22 3.80 6.29
CA ILE A 309 -36.78 2.78 7.18
C ILE A 309 -36.26 1.41 6.74
N LEU A 310 -35.65 0.69 7.68
CA LEU A 310 -35.13 -0.65 7.49
C LEU A 310 -35.99 -1.64 8.27
N PRO A 311 -36.70 -2.58 7.60
CA PRO A 311 -37.39 -3.65 8.29
C PRO A 311 -36.37 -4.68 8.78
N GLY A 312 -36.33 -4.92 10.08
CA GLY A 312 -35.58 -5.97 10.73
C GLY A 312 -36.51 -7.06 11.25
N ARG A 313 -36.07 -8.32 11.22
CA ARG A 313 -36.79 -9.41 11.88
C ARG A 313 -36.38 -9.48 13.35
N VAL A 314 -37.35 -9.55 14.25
CA VAL A 314 -37.15 -9.80 15.68
C VAL A 314 -37.66 -11.20 16.01
N GLY A 315 -36.80 -12.00 16.63
CA GLY A 315 -37.09 -13.40 16.95
C GLY A 315 -36.57 -14.39 15.91
N THR A 316 -36.41 -15.63 16.36
CA THR A 316 -36.12 -16.79 15.52
C THR A 316 -37.29 -17.76 15.64
N THR A 317 -37.59 -18.49 14.57
CA THR A 317 -38.60 -19.55 14.63
C THR A 317 -38.12 -20.66 15.55
N ASN A 318 -38.96 -21.06 16.52
CA ASN A 318 -38.60 -22.08 17.52
C ASN A 318 -38.95 -23.48 17.02
N ALA A 319 -38.16 -23.99 16.07
CA ALA A 319 -38.34 -25.35 15.56
C ALA A 319 -37.89 -26.37 16.61
N LYS A 320 -38.82 -27.22 17.07
CA LYS A 320 -38.56 -28.34 17.96
C LYS A 320 -38.77 -29.66 17.23
N TRP A 321 -38.01 -30.69 17.60
CA TRP A 321 -38.24 -32.05 17.12
C TRP A 321 -39.51 -32.61 17.75
N LYS A 322 -40.42 -33.14 16.92
CA LYS A 322 -41.76 -33.57 17.33
C LYS A 322 -41.82 -35.10 17.51
N GLY A 323 -42.42 -35.57 18.61
CA GLY A 323 -42.78 -36.99 18.79
C GLY A 323 -44.07 -37.37 18.04
N GLU A 324 -44.26 -38.66 17.77
CA GLU A 324 -45.28 -39.20 16.83
C GLU A 324 -46.75 -38.83 17.18
N LEU A 325 -47.05 -38.48 18.43
CA LEU A 325 -48.40 -38.14 18.91
C LEU A 325 -48.50 -36.77 19.61
N GLU A 326 -47.44 -35.96 19.60
CA GLU A 326 -47.48 -34.64 20.26
C GLU A 326 -48.15 -33.59 19.37
N THR A 327 -48.67 -32.51 19.97
CA THR A 327 -49.24 -31.40 19.21
C THR A 327 -48.11 -30.47 18.77
N GLN A 328 -48.15 -30.00 17.52
CA GLN A 328 -47.16 -29.06 17.00
C GLN A 328 -47.39 -27.67 17.61
N GLU A 329 -46.34 -27.06 18.16
CA GLU A 329 -46.38 -25.66 18.62
C GLU A 329 -46.27 -24.71 17.42
N GLU A 330 -47.07 -23.64 17.43
CA GLU A 330 -46.98 -22.57 16.44
C GLU A 330 -45.71 -21.73 16.68
N SER A 331 -45.04 -21.33 15.60
CA SER A 331 -43.92 -20.39 15.65
C SER A 331 -44.36 -19.06 15.06
N THR A 332 -44.39 -18.01 15.87
CA THR A 332 -44.58 -16.63 15.40
C THR A 332 -43.23 -15.95 15.15
N PHE A 333 -43.21 -14.95 14.28
CA PHE A 333 -42.06 -14.06 14.07
C PHE A 333 -42.56 -12.62 13.99
N ASP A 334 -41.82 -11.69 14.58
CA ASP A 334 -42.15 -10.27 14.58
C ASP A 334 -41.18 -9.48 13.70
N PHE A 335 -41.63 -8.33 13.21
CA PHE A 335 -40.77 -7.35 12.54
C PHE A 335 -40.60 -6.11 13.42
N ARG A 336 -39.40 -5.53 13.41
CA ARG A 336 -39.07 -4.23 13.99
C ARG A 336 -38.64 -3.32 12.86
N GLU A 337 -39.07 -2.07 12.92
CA GLU A 337 -38.59 -1.04 12.01
C GLU A 337 -37.46 -0.26 12.69
N VAL A 338 -36.39 0.01 11.94
CA VAL A 338 -35.32 0.92 12.33
C VAL A 338 -35.35 2.09 11.36
N GLU A 339 -35.73 3.26 11.84
CA GLU A 339 -35.74 4.50 11.05
C GLU A 339 -34.43 5.28 11.26
N ILE A 340 -33.82 5.70 10.16
CA ILE A 340 -32.66 6.60 10.15
C ILE A 340 -33.11 7.95 9.56
N PRO A 341 -33.26 8.99 10.39
CA PRO A 341 -33.59 10.33 9.92
C PRO A 341 -32.37 11.00 9.27
N ILE A 342 -32.63 11.83 8.25
CA ILE A 342 -31.57 12.59 7.56
C ILE A 342 -31.56 14.02 8.10
N HIS A 343 -30.39 14.44 8.53
CA HIS A 343 -30.14 15.77 9.06
C HIS A 343 -29.35 16.63 8.08
N GLU A 344 -29.39 17.94 8.28
CA GLU A 344 -28.63 18.90 7.48
C GLU A 344 -27.56 19.52 8.37
N ILE A 345 -26.33 19.54 7.86
CA ILE A 345 -25.21 20.31 8.41
C ILE A 345 -24.90 21.43 7.42
N ASN A 346 -24.82 22.67 7.91
CA ASN A 346 -24.56 23.83 7.08
C ASN A 346 -23.72 24.88 7.84
N THR A 347 -23.00 25.68 7.08
CA THR A 347 -22.27 26.86 7.59
C THR A 347 -22.08 27.87 6.47
N TYR A 348 -21.62 29.08 6.79
CA TYR A 348 -21.32 30.11 5.81
C TYR A 348 -20.09 30.93 6.20
N VAL A 349 -19.37 31.43 5.19
CA VAL A 349 -18.22 32.33 5.34
C VAL A 349 -18.42 33.51 4.40
N ASP A 350 -18.14 34.72 4.89
CA ASP A 350 -18.19 35.95 4.10
C ASP A 350 -16.77 36.33 3.67
N VAL A 351 -16.60 36.61 2.38
CA VAL A 351 -15.33 37.06 1.79
C VAL A 351 -15.54 38.40 1.10
N SER A 352 -14.60 39.33 1.26
CA SER A 352 -14.63 40.63 0.56
C SER A 352 -14.40 40.45 -0.94
N ASN A 353 -15.15 41.16 -1.78
CA ASN A 353 -14.95 41.12 -3.23
C ASN A 353 -13.57 41.68 -3.63
N GLN A 354 -13.06 42.68 -2.90
CA GLN A 354 -11.70 43.18 -3.13
C GLN A 354 -10.65 42.11 -2.87
N LEU A 355 -10.86 41.28 -1.83
CA LEU A 355 -9.97 40.16 -1.56
C LEU A 355 -10.07 39.07 -2.65
N LEU A 356 -11.26 38.82 -3.17
CA LEU A 356 -11.46 37.86 -4.28
C LEU A 356 -10.81 38.34 -5.59
N GLU A 357 -10.76 39.65 -5.84
CA GLU A 357 -10.16 40.24 -7.05
C GLU A 357 -8.64 40.40 -6.95
N ASP A 358 -8.13 40.81 -5.77
CA ASP A 358 -6.72 41.16 -5.58
C ASP A 358 -5.86 39.99 -5.03
N ALA A 359 -6.48 38.90 -4.56
CA ALA A 359 -5.72 37.79 -4.01
C ALA A 359 -4.89 37.07 -5.09
N ALA A 360 -3.59 36.92 -4.82
CA ALA A 360 -2.68 36.11 -5.63
C ALA A 360 -2.93 34.59 -5.48
N ILE A 361 -3.70 34.19 -4.46
CA ILE A 361 -4.10 32.81 -4.16
C ILE A 361 -5.61 32.68 -4.43
N ASP A 362 -6.04 31.53 -4.93
CA ASP A 362 -7.46 31.21 -5.12
C ASP A 362 -8.17 31.04 -3.77
N VAL A 363 -8.72 32.15 -3.27
CA VAL A 363 -9.45 32.21 -1.98
C VAL A 363 -10.74 31.39 -2.04
N GLU A 364 -11.37 31.26 -3.20
CA GLU A 364 -12.59 30.45 -3.33
C GLU A 364 -12.27 28.97 -3.17
N ALA A 365 -11.21 28.48 -3.81
CA ALA A 365 -10.77 27.10 -3.63
C ALA A 365 -10.41 26.82 -2.16
N GLU A 366 -9.71 27.75 -1.50
CA GLU A 366 -9.35 27.59 -0.09
C GLU A 366 -10.58 27.51 0.82
N VAL A 367 -11.54 28.42 0.62
CA VAL A 367 -12.79 28.41 1.41
C VAL A 367 -13.57 27.10 1.19
N ARG A 368 -13.59 26.57 -0.04
CA ARG A 368 -14.22 25.26 -0.33
C ARG A 368 -13.51 24.10 0.37
N MET A 369 -12.18 24.11 0.42
CA MET A 369 -11.41 23.07 1.13
C MET A 369 -11.62 23.17 2.65
N ALA A 370 -11.59 24.37 3.22
CA ALA A 370 -11.86 24.59 4.64
C ALA A 370 -13.27 24.11 5.05
N PHE A 371 -14.28 24.29 4.18
CA PHE A 371 -15.61 23.72 4.40
C PHE A 371 -15.61 22.19 4.36
N ALA A 372 -14.87 21.58 3.45
CA ALA A 372 -14.77 20.12 3.37
C ALA A 372 -14.14 19.54 4.65
N GLU A 373 -13.10 20.19 5.17
CA GLU A 373 -12.43 19.82 6.42
C GLU A 373 -13.36 19.95 7.64
N ASP A 374 -14.01 21.11 7.82
CA ASP A 374 -14.95 21.33 8.94
C ASP A 374 -16.14 20.36 8.92
N LEU A 375 -16.68 20.08 7.73
CA LEU A 375 -17.74 19.10 7.56
C LEU A 375 -17.27 17.68 7.87
N GLY A 376 -16.06 17.30 7.42
CA GLY A 376 -15.48 15.99 7.69
C GLY A 376 -15.27 15.72 9.19
N VAL A 377 -14.72 16.70 9.91
CA VAL A 377 -14.52 16.61 11.38
C VAL A 377 -15.85 16.48 12.12
N LYS A 378 -16.82 17.34 11.81
CA LYS A 378 -18.14 17.30 12.48
C LYS A 378 -18.94 16.05 12.16
N GLU A 379 -18.82 15.54 10.94
CA GLU A 379 -19.43 14.28 10.53
C GLU A 379 -18.81 13.10 11.28
N GLY A 380 -17.48 13.00 11.33
CA GLY A 380 -16.76 11.97 12.08
C GLY A 380 -17.16 11.96 13.56
N TYR A 381 -17.18 13.13 14.20
CA TYR A 381 -17.61 13.29 15.58
C TYR A 381 -19.06 12.84 15.79
N ALA A 382 -19.97 13.23 14.89
CA ALA A 382 -21.38 12.87 14.98
C ALA A 382 -21.61 11.35 14.86
N PHE A 383 -20.81 10.64 14.06
CA PHE A 383 -20.93 9.18 13.97
C PHE A 383 -20.51 8.44 15.25
N VAL A 384 -19.64 9.04 16.06
CA VAL A 384 -19.20 8.48 17.33
C VAL A 384 -20.14 8.90 18.47
N HIS A 385 -20.36 10.20 18.66
CA HIS A 385 -21.06 10.80 19.82
C HIS A 385 -22.47 11.33 19.55
N GLY A 386 -22.95 11.22 18.32
CA GLY A 386 -24.21 11.84 17.90
C GLY A 386 -25.41 11.44 18.77
N THR A 387 -26.17 12.43 19.21
CA THR A 387 -27.32 12.23 20.12
C THR A 387 -28.62 11.87 19.39
N GLY A 388 -28.64 11.84 18.06
CA GLY A 388 -29.87 11.65 17.27
C GLY A 388 -30.80 12.87 17.21
N VAL A 389 -30.52 13.95 17.95
CA VAL A 389 -31.33 15.18 17.95
C VAL A 389 -30.71 16.22 17.03
N LYS A 390 -31.30 16.40 15.84
CA LYS A 390 -30.78 17.29 14.76
C LYS A 390 -29.40 16.92 14.22
N GLN A 391 -28.87 15.77 14.63
CA GLN A 391 -27.61 15.19 14.21
C GLN A 391 -27.77 13.67 14.15
N PRO A 392 -26.96 12.96 13.37
CA PRO A 392 -26.98 11.50 13.32
C PRO A 392 -26.88 10.86 14.72
N GLU A 393 -27.35 9.61 14.83
CA GLU A 393 -27.17 8.82 16.05
C GLU A 393 -25.80 8.14 16.00
N GLY A 394 -24.96 8.44 16.99
CA GLY A 394 -23.64 7.84 17.12
C GLY A 394 -23.70 6.44 17.73
N PHE A 395 -22.71 5.60 17.44
CA PHE A 395 -22.69 4.26 18.01
C PHE A 395 -22.41 4.27 19.53
N LEU A 396 -21.78 5.31 20.11
CA LEU A 396 -21.57 5.38 21.57
C LEU A 396 -22.82 5.74 22.37
N THR A 397 -23.78 6.45 21.79
CA THR A 397 -24.99 6.90 22.49
C THR A 397 -26.10 5.83 22.51
N ARG A 398 -26.08 4.88 21.56
CA ARG A 398 -27.09 3.82 21.47
C ARG A 398 -27.08 2.84 22.66
N ASP A 399 -28.16 2.78 23.44
CA ASP A 399 -28.26 1.91 24.63
C ASP A 399 -28.39 0.41 24.30
N ASP A 400 -28.91 0.07 23.11
CA ASP A 400 -29.14 -1.33 22.68
C ASP A 400 -27.84 -2.14 22.47
N ILE A 401 -26.67 -1.49 22.47
CA ILE A 401 -25.38 -2.14 22.29
C ILE A 401 -24.90 -2.67 23.63
N ALA A 402 -24.63 -3.97 23.71
CA ALA A 402 -24.21 -4.56 24.99
C ALA A 402 -22.87 -3.99 25.45
N VAL A 403 -22.84 -3.65 26.74
CA VAL A 403 -21.70 -3.08 27.44
C VAL A 403 -20.97 -4.20 28.18
N PHE A 404 -19.64 -4.22 28.06
CA PHE A 404 -18.74 -5.09 28.79
C PHE A 404 -17.92 -4.24 29.74
N ASP A 405 -18.01 -4.53 31.04
CA ASP A 405 -17.31 -3.76 32.06
C ASP A 405 -15.87 -4.23 32.22
N ASN A 406 -14.95 -3.28 32.30
CA ASN A 406 -13.51 -3.51 32.49
C ASN A 406 -13.14 -3.79 33.97
N ASP A 407 -14.09 -3.68 34.90
CA ASP A 407 -13.92 -3.77 36.37
C ASP A 407 -12.93 -2.79 37.02
N HIS A 408 -12.16 -2.03 36.22
CA HIS A 408 -11.22 -1.00 36.62
C HIS A 408 -11.57 0.37 35.99
N ALA A 409 -11.24 1.45 36.71
CA ALA A 409 -11.57 2.82 36.32
C ALA A 409 -10.54 3.49 35.40
N THR A 410 -9.25 3.14 35.52
CA THR A 410 -8.16 3.80 34.78
C THR A 410 -7.31 2.84 33.96
N ASN A 411 -7.09 1.61 34.47
CA ASN A 411 -6.28 0.60 33.82
C ASN A 411 -7.15 -0.30 32.96
N ILE A 412 -6.74 -0.55 31.73
CA ILE A 412 -7.43 -1.49 30.85
C ILE A 412 -6.95 -2.90 31.18
N ASN A 413 -7.87 -3.78 31.55
CA ASN A 413 -7.57 -5.17 31.87
C ASN A 413 -7.51 -6.00 30.58
N ALA A 414 -6.39 -6.70 30.36
CA ALA A 414 -6.21 -7.57 29.21
C ALA A 414 -7.20 -8.76 29.21
N ASP A 415 -7.50 -9.32 30.38
CA ASP A 415 -8.42 -10.46 30.50
C ASP A 415 -9.85 -10.04 30.13
N ALA A 416 -10.25 -8.82 30.51
CA ALA A 416 -11.55 -8.25 30.18
C ALA A 416 -11.71 -8.05 28.66
N LEU A 417 -10.65 -7.62 27.96
CA LEU A 417 -10.67 -7.49 26.49
C LEU A 417 -10.80 -8.85 25.79
N ILE A 418 -10.09 -9.86 26.28
CA ILE A 418 -10.21 -11.23 25.76
C ILE A 418 -11.63 -11.74 25.99
N ALA A 419 -12.17 -11.60 27.20
CA ALA A 419 -13.53 -12.01 27.53
C ALA A 419 -14.57 -11.30 26.66
N MET A 420 -14.41 -9.99 26.42
CA MET A 420 -15.25 -9.22 25.51
C MET A 420 -15.25 -9.81 24.10
N LEU A 421 -14.08 -10.12 23.54
CA LEU A 421 -13.94 -10.71 22.19
C LEU A 421 -14.66 -12.05 22.09
N TYR A 422 -14.46 -12.95 23.07
CA TYR A 422 -15.07 -14.28 23.05
C TYR A 422 -16.56 -14.28 23.44
N SER A 423 -17.06 -13.23 24.11
CA SER A 423 -18.50 -13.03 24.36
C SER A 423 -19.28 -12.71 23.07
N HIS A 424 -18.59 -12.22 22.04
CA HIS A 424 -19.20 -11.84 20.79
C HIS A 424 -19.51 -13.06 19.91
N PRO A 425 -20.66 -13.15 19.21
CA PRO A 425 -20.96 -14.27 18.33
C PRO A 425 -19.87 -14.47 17.27
N ALA A 426 -19.51 -15.72 16.98
CA ALA A 426 -18.37 -16.06 16.11
C ALA A 426 -18.44 -15.42 14.71
N TYR A 427 -19.66 -15.26 14.16
CA TYR A 427 -19.90 -14.57 12.88
C TYR A 427 -19.36 -13.14 12.90
N TYR A 428 -19.88 -12.28 13.78
CA TYR A 428 -19.43 -10.89 13.89
C TYR A 428 -18.01 -10.75 14.47
N ARG A 429 -17.54 -11.74 15.21
CA ARG A 429 -16.18 -11.77 15.76
C ARG A 429 -15.10 -12.01 14.71
N ASN A 430 -15.42 -12.58 13.55
CA ASN A 430 -14.40 -12.85 12.54
C ASN A 430 -14.06 -11.59 11.74
N ASP A 431 -15.08 -10.80 11.42
CA ASP A 431 -14.95 -9.61 10.57
C ASP A 431 -14.89 -8.30 11.38
N GLY A 432 -14.98 -8.37 12.71
CA GLY A 432 -14.97 -7.21 13.59
C GLY A 432 -13.57 -6.59 13.82
N GLY A 433 -13.52 -5.26 13.86
CA GLY A 433 -12.34 -4.46 14.19
C GLY A 433 -12.42 -3.82 15.57
N TRP A 434 -11.27 -3.42 16.11
CA TRP A 434 -11.16 -2.67 17.37
C TRP A 434 -11.13 -1.17 17.09
N MET A 435 -12.10 -0.42 17.59
CA MET A 435 -12.19 1.03 17.42
C MET A 435 -11.77 1.73 18.72
N MET A 436 -10.74 2.57 18.65
CA MET A 436 -10.23 3.32 19.80
C MET A 436 -9.41 4.55 19.37
N ASN A 437 -9.13 5.46 20.32
CA ASN A 437 -8.19 6.56 20.11
C ASN A 437 -6.73 6.09 20.30
N GLY A 438 -5.78 6.73 19.60
CA GLY A 438 -4.33 6.49 19.75
C GLY A 438 -3.79 6.60 21.19
N THR A 439 -4.38 7.43 22.05
CA THR A 439 -4.02 7.50 23.49
C THR A 439 -4.36 6.19 24.23
N THR A 440 -5.51 5.61 23.92
CA THR A 440 -6.00 4.35 24.46
C THR A 440 -5.18 3.19 23.91
N LEU A 441 -4.83 3.24 22.63
CA LEU A 441 -3.91 2.30 22.00
C LEU A 441 -2.52 2.33 22.66
N GLY A 442 -2.01 3.53 22.98
CA GLY A 442 -0.78 3.70 23.76
C GLY A 442 -0.85 3.02 25.13
N LYS A 443 -1.98 3.15 25.85
CA LYS A 443 -2.19 2.44 27.13
C LYS A 443 -2.20 0.93 26.94
N LEU A 444 -2.86 0.41 25.91
CA LEU A 444 -2.85 -1.03 25.59
C LEU A 444 -1.44 -1.55 25.27
N ARG A 445 -0.65 -0.77 24.54
CA ARG A 445 0.74 -1.12 24.21
C ARG A 445 1.63 -1.20 25.44
N THR A 446 1.36 -0.38 26.46
CA THR A 446 2.13 -0.41 27.71
C THR A 446 1.75 -1.54 28.67
N LEU A 447 0.75 -2.37 28.33
CA LEU A 447 0.35 -3.50 29.18
C LEU A 447 1.45 -4.55 29.26
N LYS A 448 1.73 -4.99 30.50
CA LYS A 448 2.80 -5.94 30.81
C LYS A 448 2.27 -7.17 31.53
N ASP A 449 2.96 -8.29 31.35
CA ASP A 449 2.81 -9.46 32.21
C ASP A 449 3.44 -9.23 33.59
N GLY A 450 3.22 -10.18 34.52
CA GLY A 450 3.84 -10.15 35.84
C GLY A 450 5.37 -10.28 35.84
N GLN A 451 5.99 -10.57 34.69
CA GLN A 451 7.44 -10.62 34.50
C GLN A 451 8.01 -9.35 33.83
N GLY A 452 7.17 -8.36 33.53
CA GLY A 452 7.56 -7.08 32.95
C GLY A 452 7.67 -7.05 31.42
N ASN A 453 7.29 -8.12 30.71
CA ASN A 453 7.26 -8.16 29.25
C ASN A 453 5.95 -7.55 28.73
N PHE A 454 6.00 -6.90 27.57
CA PHE A 454 4.80 -6.38 26.92
C PHE A 454 3.92 -7.52 26.40
N LEU A 455 2.61 -7.46 26.72
CA LEU A 455 1.63 -8.46 26.27
C LEU A 455 1.37 -8.38 24.77
N TRP A 456 1.52 -7.19 24.19
CA TRP A 456 1.30 -6.94 22.78
C TRP A 456 2.51 -6.26 22.16
N GLN A 457 2.95 -6.77 21.02
CA GLN A 457 4.02 -6.21 20.22
C GLN A 457 3.52 -6.11 18.78
N PRO A 458 3.53 -4.90 18.17
CA PRO A 458 3.18 -4.77 16.76
C PRO A 458 4.21 -5.50 15.91
N SER A 459 3.80 -5.99 14.74
CA SER A 459 4.75 -6.54 13.78
C SER A 459 5.68 -5.43 13.31
N TYR A 460 7.01 -5.62 13.46
CA TYR A 460 8.03 -4.70 12.94
C TYR A 460 8.10 -4.67 11.40
N GLN A 461 7.23 -5.40 10.70
CA GLN A 461 7.15 -5.40 9.24
C GLN A 461 6.29 -4.22 8.79
N ALA A 462 6.89 -3.33 7.98
CA ALA A 462 6.19 -2.18 7.42
C ALA A 462 5.00 -2.65 6.56
N GLY A 463 3.85 -2.00 6.72
CA GLY A 463 2.68 -2.15 5.84
C GLY A 463 1.57 -3.09 6.32
N GLN A 464 1.71 -3.80 7.44
CA GLN A 464 0.57 -4.51 8.04
C GLN A 464 -0.17 -3.60 9.04
N PRO A 465 -1.52 -3.51 8.95
CA PRO A 465 -2.33 -2.84 9.96
C PRO A 465 -2.07 -3.42 11.34
N GLU A 466 -2.06 -2.58 12.37
CA GLU A 466 -1.87 -3.05 13.74
C GLU A 466 -3.02 -3.99 14.12
N THR A 467 -2.68 -5.21 14.58
CA THR A 467 -3.68 -6.19 15.00
C THR A 467 -3.66 -6.40 16.50
N LEU A 468 -4.83 -6.31 17.15
CA LEU A 468 -5.03 -6.67 18.55
C LEU A 468 -5.83 -7.98 18.61
N LEU A 469 -5.30 -8.99 19.31
CA LEU A 469 -5.91 -10.33 19.41
C LEU A 469 -6.25 -10.97 18.04
N GLY A 470 -5.45 -10.68 17.00
CA GLY A 470 -5.66 -11.20 15.64
C GLY A 470 -6.79 -10.51 14.86
N ARG A 471 -7.20 -9.30 15.27
CA ARG A 471 -8.18 -8.45 14.60
C ARG A 471 -7.62 -7.05 14.35
N PRO A 472 -8.02 -6.36 13.27
CA PRO A 472 -7.48 -5.05 12.93
C PRO A 472 -7.87 -4.00 13.98
N VAL A 473 -6.98 -3.03 14.22
CA VAL A 473 -7.26 -1.82 14.98
C VAL A 473 -7.58 -0.68 14.02
N ILE A 474 -8.66 0.03 14.32
CA ILE A 474 -9.14 1.21 13.62
C ILE A 474 -8.98 2.38 14.57
N GLU A 475 -8.09 3.30 14.24
CA GLU A 475 -7.89 4.50 15.03
C GLU A 475 -8.99 5.52 14.70
N LEU A 476 -9.80 5.84 15.72
CA LEU A 476 -10.82 6.88 15.66
C LEU A 476 -10.43 7.97 16.65
N LEU A 477 -10.11 9.16 16.15
CA LEU A 477 -9.70 10.30 16.97
C LEU A 477 -10.80 10.74 17.94
N ASP A 478 -12.06 10.66 17.51
CA ASP A 478 -13.21 11.09 18.29
C ASP A 478 -13.59 10.13 19.43
N MET A 479 -12.96 8.96 19.52
CA MET A 479 -13.22 8.03 20.64
C MET A 479 -12.72 8.62 21.98
N PRO A 480 -13.47 8.49 23.08
CA PRO A 480 -13.07 9.04 24.36
C PRO A 480 -11.86 8.32 24.94
N ASP A 481 -11.05 9.03 25.70
CA ASP A 481 -9.93 8.43 26.44
C ASP A 481 -10.42 7.46 27.52
N ALA A 482 -9.57 6.49 27.87
CA ALA A 482 -9.83 5.60 29.01
C ALA A 482 -9.82 6.39 30.34
N ALA A 483 -11.01 6.75 30.81
CA ALA A 483 -11.32 7.44 32.07
C ALA A 483 -12.53 6.77 32.76
N ALA A 484 -12.72 7.06 34.05
CA ALA A 484 -13.80 6.47 34.84
C ALA A 484 -15.18 6.70 34.19
N GLY A 485 -15.95 5.63 34.01
CA GLY A 485 -17.27 5.66 33.37
C GLY A 485 -17.29 5.88 31.85
N ALA A 486 -16.15 6.12 31.21
CA ALA A 486 -16.04 6.30 29.76
C ALA A 486 -16.08 4.97 29.00
N VAL A 487 -16.38 5.03 27.70
CA VAL A 487 -16.37 3.90 26.78
C VAL A 487 -15.25 4.07 25.75
N PRO A 488 -13.99 3.76 26.10
CA PRO A 488 -12.84 4.07 25.25
C PRO A 488 -12.63 3.11 24.08
N ILE A 489 -13.23 1.92 24.13
CA ILE A 489 -13.05 0.88 23.10
C ILE A 489 -14.42 0.36 22.66
N VAL A 490 -14.59 0.23 21.35
CA VAL A 490 -15.71 -0.50 20.75
C VAL A 490 -15.14 -1.63 19.90
N TYR A 491 -15.78 -2.80 19.94
CA TYR A 491 -15.43 -3.92 19.10
C TYR A 491 -16.65 -4.39 18.31
N GLY A 492 -16.44 -4.67 17.03
CA GLY A 492 -17.47 -5.27 16.19
C GLY A 492 -17.30 -4.95 14.71
N ASP A 493 -18.28 -5.37 13.93
CA ASP A 493 -18.37 -5.07 12.50
C ASP A 493 -19.23 -3.81 12.28
N LEU A 494 -18.59 -2.73 11.84
CA LEU A 494 -19.28 -1.47 11.51
C LEU A 494 -20.08 -1.58 10.22
N ASN A 495 -19.71 -2.44 9.28
CA ASN A 495 -20.39 -2.56 7.99
C ASN A 495 -21.81 -3.13 8.17
N GLU A 496 -21.96 -4.16 8.99
CA GLU A 496 -23.28 -4.68 9.34
C GLU A 496 -23.97 -3.90 10.47
N GLY A 497 -23.20 -3.34 11.40
CA GLY A 497 -23.71 -2.67 12.61
C GLY A 497 -24.22 -1.26 12.37
N TYR A 498 -23.54 -0.47 11.53
CA TYR A 498 -23.74 0.95 11.33
C TYR A 498 -24.01 1.27 9.86
N ARG A 499 -25.01 2.11 9.60
CA ARG A 499 -25.33 2.55 8.23
C ARG A 499 -25.32 4.06 8.13
N ILE A 500 -24.74 4.53 7.04
CA ILE A 500 -24.65 5.93 6.66
C ILE A 500 -25.43 6.09 5.37
N TYR A 501 -26.32 7.07 5.33
CA TYR A 501 -27.09 7.43 4.16
C TYR A 501 -26.84 8.88 3.78
N ASP A 502 -26.28 9.08 2.60
CA ASP A 502 -26.08 10.39 2.01
C ASP A 502 -27.29 10.75 1.14
N ARG A 503 -27.77 11.98 1.29
CA ARG A 503 -28.86 12.52 0.45
C ARG A 503 -28.39 13.64 -0.45
N VAL A 504 -27.71 14.60 0.15
CA VAL A 504 -27.10 15.72 -0.56
C VAL A 504 -25.65 15.73 -0.11
N ASP A 505 -24.75 15.51 -1.05
CA ASP A 505 -23.32 15.67 -0.82
C ASP A 505 -22.99 17.14 -0.51
N MET A 506 -21.71 17.48 -0.41
CA MET A 506 -21.31 18.86 -0.18
C MET A 506 -21.73 19.74 -1.36
N GLU A 507 -22.65 20.68 -1.09
CA GLU A 507 -23.07 21.71 -2.04
C GLU A 507 -22.63 23.08 -1.51
N VAL A 508 -21.87 23.80 -2.34
CA VAL A 508 -21.45 25.18 -2.05
C VAL A 508 -22.24 26.14 -2.93
N LEU A 509 -23.01 27.02 -2.30
CA LEU A 509 -23.76 28.10 -2.94
C LEU A 509 -23.03 29.43 -2.72
N VAL A 510 -22.60 30.05 -3.80
CA VAL A 510 -22.01 31.39 -3.79
C VAL A 510 -23.12 32.42 -3.92
N ASN A 511 -23.27 33.30 -2.92
CA ASN A 511 -24.30 34.33 -2.87
C ASN A 511 -23.68 35.74 -2.86
N PRO A 512 -23.63 36.43 -4.02
CA PRO A 512 -23.14 37.80 -4.11
C PRO A 512 -24.22 38.84 -3.73
N PHE A 513 -25.49 38.45 -3.59
CA PHE A 513 -26.60 39.39 -3.49
C PHE A 513 -26.92 39.82 -2.05
N LYS A 514 -26.76 38.92 -1.07
CA LYS A 514 -27.18 39.20 0.32
C LYS A 514 -26.38 40.29 1.02
N ARG A 515 -25.12 40.50 0.62
CA ARG A 515 -24.21 41.52 1.17
C ARG A 515 -23.59 42.38 0.06
N ALA A 516 -24.34 42.55 -1.05
CA ALA A 516 -23.91 43.38 -2.17
C ALA A 516 -23.63 44.83 -1.74
N GLU A 517 -24.41 45.37 -0.79
CA GLU A 517 -24.23 46.72 -0.26
C GLU A 517 -22.92 46.89 0.53
N GLU A 518 -22.42 45.81 1.15
CA GLU A 518 -21.17 45.79 1.90
C GLU A 518 -19.97 45.35 1.04
N GLY A 519 -20.18 45.05 -0.24
CA GLY A 519 -19.12 44.56 -1.15
C GLY A 519 -18.57 43.18 -0.79
N MET A 520 -19.38 42.32 -0.15
CA MET A 520 -18.98 40.97 0.25
C MET A 520 -19.77 39.89 -0.48
N THR A 521 -19.11 38.78 -0.78
CA THR A 521 -19.72 37.55 -1.29
C THR A 521 -19.78 36.49 -0.18
N ARG A 522 -20.96 35.89 0.01
CA ARG A 522 -21.16 34.84 1.01
C ARG A 522 -21.11 33.47 0.37
N PHE A 523 -20.24 32.61 0.88
CA PHE A 523 -20.22 31.19 0.53
C PHE A 523 -21.04 30.42 1.56
N HIS A 524 -22.10 29.77 1.12
CA HIS A 524 -22.90 28.86 1.92
C HIS A 524 -22.50 27.43 1.59
N VAL A 525 -22.24 26.60 2.58
CA VAL A 525 -22.10 25.15 2.38
C VAL A 525 -23.24 24.43 3.09
N ARG A 526 -23.77 23.40 2.44
CA ARG A 526 -24.70 22.46 3.06
C ARG A 526 -24.37 21.03 2.65
N LYS A 527 -24.61 20.09 3.56
CA LYS A 527 -24.58 18.64 3.31
C LYS A 527 -25.74 18.02 4.08
N ARG A 528 -26.35 16.98 3.52
CA ARG A 528 -27.46 16.25 4.16
C ARG A 528 -27.17 14.77 4.21
N LEU A 529 -27.09 14.26 5.44
CA LEU A 529 -26.75 12.88 5.73
C LEU A 529 -27.52 12.38 6.96
N GLY A 530 -27.75 11.08 7.03
CA GLY A 530 -28.30 10.39 8.17
C GLY A 530 -27.44 9.18 8.50
N ALA A 531 -27.27 8.86 9.78
CA ALA A 531 -26.60 7.64 10.17
C ALA A 531 -27.18 7.11 11.48
N GLY A 532 -27.07 5.79 11.65
CA GLY A 532 -27.59 5.11 12.84
C GLY A 532 -27.20 3.64 12.91
N VAL A 533 -27.37 3.08 14.11
CA VAL A 533 -27.07 1.67 14.40
C VAL A 533 -28.25 0.80 13.98
N VAL A 534 -28.04 -0.07 13.00
CA VAL A 534 -29.08 -0.99 12.49
C VAL A 534 -29.06 -2.32 13.23
N LYS A 535 -27.87 -2.86 13.50
CA LYS A 535 -27.69 -4.13 14.22
C LYS A 535 -26.86 -3.93 15.49
N PRO A 536 -27.48 -3.60 16.63
CA PRO A 536 -26.75 -3.40 17.89
C PRO A 536 -25.98 -4.65 18.37
N LYS A 537 -26.40 -5.85 17.94
CA LYS A 537 -25.71 -7.12 18.27
C LYS A 537 -24.35 -7.28 17.58
N ALA A 538 -24.11 -6.56 16.49
CA ALA A 538 -22.83 -6.57 15.78
C ALA A 538 -21.74 -5.75 16.48
N LEU A 539 -22.11 -4.95 17.47
CA LEU A 539 -21.20 -4.09 18.23
C LEU A 539 -21.20 -4.46 19.72
N ARG A 540 -20.09 -4.14 20.38
CA ARG A 540 -19.89 -4.25 21.83
C ARG A 540 -19.10 -3.05 22.33
N LYS A 541 -19.55 -2.50 23.45
CA LYS A 541 -18.90 -1.36 24.12
C LYS A 541 -18.06 -1.87 25.27
N PHE A 542 -16.82 -1.40 25.37
CA PHE A 542 -15.97 -1.65 26.52
C PHE A 542 -16.03 -0.44 27.44
N LYS A 543 -16.63 -0.59 28.62
CA LYS A 543 -16.84 0.51 29.57
C LYS A 543 -15.90 0.40 30.74
N MET A 544 -15.26 1.53 31.09
CA MET A 544 -14.48 1.66 32.31
C MET A 544 -15.43 1.75 33.50
N LYS A 545 -15.04 1.13 34.61
CA LYS A 545 -15.83 1.24 35.84
C LYS A 545 -15.91 2.72 36.28
N SER A 546 -17.09 3.14 36.71
CA SER A 546 -17.36 4.49 37.24
C SER A 546 -16.65 4.73 38.56
#